data_AF-A0A946EVC3-F1
#
_entry.id   AF-A0A946EVC3-F1
#
_cell.length_a   1.000
_cell.length_b   1.000
_cell.length_c   1.000
_cell.angle_alpha   90.00
_cell.angle_beta   90.00
_cell.angle_gamma   90.00
#
_symmetry.space_group_name_H-M   'P 1'
#
loop_
_entity.id
_entity.type
_entity.pdbx_description
1 polymer ?
#
loop_
_entity_poly.entity_id
_entity_poly.type
_entity_poly.pdbx_seq_one_letter_code
_entity_poly.pdbx_strand_id
1 'polypeptide(L)'
;MSNFAVMLNNMPEYFDKYYQQIITALELDSLTDQEKQLVEYVVHQMFLDAINTACSKALSPEELAKVEVFLDFHPEATLLDIYFAAASHKDNIDELIALELQNAVTDAKKLYNELEA
;
A
#
# COMPACT_ATOMS: atom_id res chain seq x y z
N MET A 1 8.55 5.10 21.91
CA MET A 1 7.27 5.37 21.22
C MET A 1 7.35 4.63 19.89
N SER A 2 6.37 3.79 19.54
CA SER A 2 6.49 3.03 18.29
C SER A 2 6.43 3.98 17.09
N ASN A 3 7.23 3.68 16.07
CA ASN A 3 7.26 4.39 14.78
C ASN A 3 5.89 4.42 14.07
N PHE A 4 4.96 3.57 14.49
CA PHE A 4 3.70 3.30 13.80
C PHE A 4 2.67 4.44 13.84
N ALA A 5 2.51 5.12 14.99
CA ALA A 5 1.61 6.29 15.07
C ALA A 5 2.14 7.47 14.23
N VAL A 6 3.46 7.56 14.07
CA VAL A 6 4.11 8.54 13.20
C VAL A 6 3.87 8.18 11.72
N MET A 7 3.94 6.90 11.36
CA MET A 7 3.66 6.42 10.02
C MET A 7 2.21 6.72 9.59
N LEU A 8 1.21 6.42 10.43
CA LEU A 8 -0.20 6.73 10.16
C LEU A 8 -0.45 8.23 9.93
N ASN A 9 0.16 9.08 10.76
CA ASN A 9 0.06 10.53 10.60
C ASN A 9 0.74 11.05 9.33
N ASN A 10 1.73 10.32 8.82
CA ASN A 10 2.51 10.69 7.63
C ASN A 10 2.10 9.91 6.38
N MET A 11 1.05 9.09 6.43
CA MET A 11 0.56 8.30 5.29
C MET A 11 0.34 9.11 4.01
N PRO A 12 -0.20 10.35 4.05
CA PRO A 12 -0.28 11.20 2.87
C PRO A 12 1.10 11.51 2.27
N GLU A 13 2.11 11.79 3.09
CA GLU A 13 3.47 12.08 2.61
C GLU A 13 4.14 10.83 2.02
N TYR A 14 3.83 9.64 2.56
CA TYR A 14 4.29 8.38 1.99
C TYR A 14 3.64 8.10 0.63
N PHE A 15 2.32 8.34 0.52
CA PHE A 15 1.62 8.23 -0.74
C PHE A 15 2.19 9.21 -1.79
N ASP A 16 2.40 10.48 -1.44
CA ASP A 16 2.96 11.47 -2.35
C ASP A 16 4.33 11.05 -2.90
N LYS A 17 5.21 10.55 -2.02
CA LYS A 17 6.53 10.02 -2.43
C LYS A 17 6.39 8.82 -3.35
N TYR A 18 5.51 7.89 -3.03
CA TYR A 18 5.25 6.70 -3.83
C TYR A 18 4.66 7.06 -5.21
N TYR A 19 3.70 7.99 -5.25
CA TYR A 19 3.10 8.49 -6.47
C TYR A 19 4.16 9.11 -7.39
N GLN A 20 5.03 9.98 -6.85
CA GLN A 20 6.12 10.57 -7.61
C GLN A 20 7.10 9.52 -8.16
N GLN A 21 7.37 8.46 -7.40
CA GLN A 21 8.21 7.35 -7.88
C GLN A 21 7.56 6.62 -9.07
N ILE A 22 6.26 6.35 -9.04
CA ILE A 22 5.54 5.73 -10.15
C ILE A 22 5.55 6.63 -11.39
N ILE A 23 5.19 7.92 -11.23
CA ILE A 23 5.17 8.88 -12.35
C ILE A 23 6.55 8.96 -13.01
N THR A 24 7.62 9.05 -12.23
CA THR A 24 8.99 9.07 -12.74
C THR A 24 9.38 7.75 -13.40
N ALA A 25 9.04 6.61 -12.79
CA ALA A 25 9.45 5.29 -13.27
C ALA A 25 8.79 4.89 -14.60
N LEU A 26 7.59 5.42 -14.84
CA LEU A 26 6.76 5.20 -16.03
C LEU A 26 6.80 6.37 -17.03
N GLU A 27 7.62 7.40 -16.77
CA GLU A 27 7.78 8.59 -17.63
C GLU A 27 6.45 9.32 -17.93
N LEU A 28 5.55 9.38 -16.94
CA LEU A 28 4.19 9.91 -17.06
C LEU A 28 4.10 11.43 -16.83
N ASP A 29 5.20 12.17 -17.01
CA ASP A 29 5.27 13.61 -16.70
C ASP A 29 4.36 14.47 -17.59
N SER A 30 4.04 13.98 -18.80
CA SER A 30 3.26 14.69 -19.81
C SER A 30 1.75 14.43 -19.75
N LEU A 31 1.25 13.72 -18.73
CA LEU A 31 -0.18 13.44 -18.61
C LEU A 31 -1.01 14.72 -18.44
N THR A 32 -2.19 14.73 -19.06
CA THR A 32 -3.22 15.75 -18.84
C THR A 32 -3.79 15.67 -17.42
N ASP A 33 -4.48 16.72 -16.96
CA ASP A 33 -5.07 16.74 -15.62
C ASP A 33 -6.10 15.62 -15.39
N GLN A 34 -6.88 15.26 -16.41
CA GLN A 34 -7.82 14.14 -16.33
C GLN A 34 -7.10 12.79 -16.23
N GLU A 35 -6.04 12.60 -16.99
CA GLU A 35 -5.24 11.36 -16.92
C GLU A 35 -4.49 11.25 -15.59
N LYS A 36 -4.00 12.38 -15.07
CA LYS A 36 -3.36 12.43 -13.74
C LYS A 36 -4.32 11.97 -12.64
N GLN A 37 -5.58 12.41 -12.67
CA GLN A 37 -6.59 11.97 -11.69
C GLN A 37 -6.87 10.45 -11.78
N LEU A 38 -6.94 9.91 -13.01
CA LEU A 38 -7.14 8.47 -13.20
C LEU A 38 -5.92 7.67 -12.72
N VAL A 39 -4.71 8.13 -13.06
CA VAL A 39 -3.47 7.49 -12.63
C VAL A 39 -3.31 7.58 -11.12
N GLU A 40 -3.61 8.73 -10.51
CA GLU A 40 -3.58 8.91 -9.05
C GLU A 40 -4.53 7.94 -8.35
N TYR A 41 -5.75 7.76 -8.87
CA TYR A 41 -6.68 6.75 -8.34
C TYR A 41 -6.11 5.33 -8.41
N VAL A 42 -5.54 4.93 -9.55
CA VAL A 42 -4.96 3.60 -9.74
C VAL A 42 -3.75 3.40 -8.83
N VAL A 43 -2.84 4.37 -8.77
CA VAL A 43 -1.65 4.33 -7.92
C VAL A 43 -2.02 4.31 -6.45
N HIS A 44 -3.10 4.99 -6.05
CA HIS A 44 -3.64 4.92 -4.71
C HIS A 44 -4.14 3.52 -4.36
N GLN A 45 -4.87 2.85 -5.26
CA GLN A 45 -5.26 1.45 -5.03
C GLN A 45 -4.04 0.53 -4.89
N MET A 46 -3.06 0.67 -5.77
CA MET A 46 -1.80 -0.11 -5.70
C MET A 46 -1.06 0.11 -4.37
N PHE A 47 -1.03 1.35 -3.88
CA PHE A 47 -0.43 1.71 -2.61
C PHE A 47 -1.14 1.01 -1.43
N LEU A 48 -2.47 1.04 -1.40
CA LEU A 48 -3.26 0.36 -0.36
C LEU A 48 -3.09 -1.17 -0.42
N ASP A 49 -3.04 -1.75 -1.62
CA ASP A 49 -2.85 -3.19 -1.82
C ASP A 49 -1.47 -3.68 -1.35
N ALA A 50 -0.42 -2.91 -1.65
CA ALA A 50 0.94 -3.19 -1.20
C ALA A 50 1.04 -3.18 0.33
N ILE A 51 0.41 -2.18 0.96
CA ILE A 51 0.35 -2.07 2.42
C ILE A 51 -0.45 -3.22 3.03
N ASN A 52 -1.61 -3.56 2.46
CA ASN A 52 -2.42 -4.68 2.91
C ASN A 52 -1.62 -5.99 2.86
N THR A 53 -0.90 -6.20 1.75
CA THR A 53 -0.01 -7.35 1.57
C THR A 53 1.11 -7.38 2.61
N ALA A 54 1.74 -6.23 2.90
CA ALA A 54 2.77 -6.13 3.91
C ALA A 54 2.23 -6.47 5.32
N CYS A 55 1.07 -5.92 5.68
CA CYS A 55 0.41 -6.23 6.95
C CYS A 55 0.04 -7.71 7.05
N SER A 56 -0.53 -8.31 6.01
CA SER A 56 -0.86 -9.74 5.99
C SER A 56 0.39 -10.61 6.18
N LYS A 57 1.50 -10.27 5.51
CA LYS A 57 2.80 -10.97 5.65
C LYS A 57 3.42 -10.84 7.05
N ALA A 58 3.14 -9.76 7.77
CA ALA A 58 3.65 -9.53 9.11
C ALA A 58 2.88 -10.32 10.19
N LEU A 59 1.69 -10.81 9.87
CA LEU A 59 0.81 -11.50 10.81
C LEU A 59 0.98 -13.02 10.71
N SER A 60 0.91 -13.67 11.86
CA SER A 60 0.83 -15.13 11.93
C SER A 60 -0.55 -15.63 11.45
N PRO A 61 -0.67 -16.91 11.05
CA PRO A 61 -1.96 -17.48 10.64
C PRO A 61 -3.07 -17.33 11.68
N GLU A 62 -2.72 -17.42 12.97
CA GLU A 62 -3.66 -17.26 14.08
C GLU A 62 -4.16 -15.82 14.21
N GLU A 63 -3.33 -14.84 13.86
CA GLU A 63 -3.70 -13.42 13.86
C GLU A 63 -4.56 -13.08 12.63
N LEU A 64 -4.23 -13.64 11.46
CA LEU A 64 -5.07 -13.52 10.27
C LEU A 64 -6.48 -14.06 10.52
N ALA A 65 -6.60 -15.23 11.15
CA ALA A 65 -7.90 -15.78 11.52
C ALA A 65 -8.70 -14.87 12.47
N LYS A 66 -8.02 -14.14 13.36
CA LYS A 66 -8.69 -13.14 14.23
C LYS A 66 -9.16 -11.92 13.45
N VAL A 67 -8.42 -11.49 12.42
CA VAL A 67 -8.83 -10.40 11.53
C VAL A 67 -10.09 -10.79 10.76
N GLU A 68 -10.14 -12.00 10.20
CA GLU A 68 -11.32 -12.52 9.50
C GLU A 68 -12.55 -12.55 10.41
N VAL A 69 -12.41 -13.09 11.62
CA VAL A 69 -13.49 -13.12 12.60
C VAL A 69 -13.92 -11.70 12.98
N PHE A 70 -13.00 -10.76 13.16
CA PHE A 70 -13.34 -9.38 13.50
C PHE A 70 -14.17 -8.71 12.41
N LEU A 71 -13.83 -8.93 11.13
CA LEU A 71 -14.59 -8.42 9.99
C LEU A 71 -16.03 -8.94 9.95
N ASP A 72 -16.24 -10.21 10.32
CA ASP A 72 -17.57 -10.80 10.38
C ASP A 72 -18.47 -10.10 11.43
N PHE A 73 -17.87 -9.53 12.48
CA PHE A 73 -18.59 -8.80 13.53
C PHE A 73 -18.62 -7.27 13.34
N HIS A 74 -17.76 -6.73 12.46
CA HIS A 74 -17.60 -5.30 12.21
C HIS A 74 -17.54 -5.00 10.71
N PRO A 75 -18.66 -5.16 9.97
CA PRO A 75 -18.70 -4.93 8.53
C PRO A 75 -18.43 -3.47 8.12
N GLU A 76 -18.50 -2.53 9.06
CA GLU A 76 -18.14 -1.12 8.88
C GLU A 76 -16.63 -0.86 8.87
N ALA A 77 -15.83 -1.78 9.41
CA ALA A 77 -14.38 -1.63 9.47
C ALA A 77 -13.76 -2.08 8.15
N THR A 78 -12.76 -1.34 7.66
CA THR A 78 -12.04 -1.78 6.47
C THR A 78 -11.03 -2.85 6.84
N LEU A 79 -10.82 -3.81 5.93
CA LEU A 79 -9.78 -4.85 6.05
C LEU A 79 -8.42 -4.22 6.35
N LEU A 80 -8.14 -3.08 5.71
CA LEU A 80 -6.90 -2.34 5.87
C LEU A 80 -6.75 -1.79 7.30
N ASP A 81 -7.79 -1.20 7.88
CA ASP A 81 -7.75 -0.68 9.27
C ASP A 81 -7.43 -1.78 10.28
N ILE A 82 -8.04 -2.96 10.09
CA ILE A 82 -7.88 -4.08 11.02
C ILE A 82 -6.50 -4.73 10.85
N TYR A 83 -6.04 -4.91 9.61
CA TYR A 83 -4.69 -5.40 9.35
C TYR A 83 -3.63 -4.44 9.87
N PHE A 84 -3.83 -3.14 9.71
CA PHE A 84 -2.95 -2.13 10.30
C PHE A 84 -2.93 -2.21 11.82
N ALA A 85 -4.09 -2.27 12.48
CA ALA A 85 -4.17 -2.39 13.93
C ALA A 85 -3.45 -3.65 14.42
N ALA A 86 -3.67 -4.78 13.76
CA ALA A 86 -3.03 -6.05 14.09
C ALA A 86 -1.51 -6.04 13.82
N ALA A 87 -1.05 -5.45 12.72
CA ALA A 87 0.37 -5.45 12.35
C ALA A 87 1.20 -4.34 13.02
N SER A 88 0.53 -3.34 13.63
CA SER A 88 1.14 -2.13 14.22
C SER A 88 2.26 -2.34 15.23
N HIS A 89 2.28 -3.49 15.88
CA HIS A 89 3.22 -3.85 16.93
C HIS A 89 4.33 -4.80 16.46
N LYS A 90 4.38 -5.11 15.15
CA LYS A 90 5.40 -5.98 14.58
C LYS A 90 6.67 -5.17 14.27
N ASP A 91 7.82 -5.65 14.73
CA ASP A 91 9.10 -4.94 14.58
C ASP A 91 9.55 -4.78 13.11
N ASN A 92 9.05 -5.63 12.21
CA ASN A 92 9.42 -5.66 10.79
C ASN A 92 8.38 -5.05 9.85
N ILE A 93 7.30 -4.44 10.35
CA ILE A 93 6.21 -3.96 9.49
C ILE A 93 6.67 -2.84 8.55
N ASP A 94 7.50 -1.91 9.04
CA ASP A 94 8.03 -0.80 8.25
C ASP A 94 8.87 -1.30 7.05
N GLU A 95 9.70 -2.32 7.28
CA GLU A 95 10.52 -2.94 6.24
C GLU A 95 9.68 -3.69 5.21
N LEU A 96 8.64 -4.40 5.65
CA LEU A 96 7.70 -5.09 4.77
C LEU A 96 6.91 -4.11 3.91
N ILE A 97 6.42 -3.01 4.48
CA ILE A 97 5.72 -1.96 3.72
C ILE A 97 6.64 -1.39 2.64
N ALA A 98 7.88 -1.02 3.00
CA ALA A 98 8.84 -0.48 2.03
C ALA A 98 9.13 -1.48 0.89
N LEU A 99 9.29 -2.77 1.23
CA LEU A 99 9.52 -3.84 0.27
C LEU A 99 8.34 -4.03 -0.69
N GLU A 100 7.11 -4.13 -0.17
CA GLU A 100 5.92 -4.33 -1.01
C GLU A 100 5.63 -3.14 -1.90
N LEU A 101 5.86 -1.91 -1.43
CA LEU A 101 5.77 -0.71 -2.27
C LEU A 101 6.81 -0.76 -3.41
N GLN A 102 8.05 -1.15 -3.12
CA GLN A 102 9.08 -1.27 -4.15
C GLN A 102 8.76 -2.37 -5.18
N ASN A 103 8.20 -3.50 -4.73
CA ASN A 103 7.73 -4.56 -5.61
C ASN A 103 6.61 -4.06 -6.52
N ALA A 104 5.62 -3.34 -5.96
CA ALA A 104 4.52 -2.77 -6.72
C ALA A 104 4.99 -1.78 -7.82
N VAL A 105 6.00 -0.94 -7.53
CA VAL A 105 6.63 -0.08 -8.56
C VAL A 105 7.28 -0.92 -9.66
N THR A 106 8.01 -1.96 -9.28
CA THR A 106 8.72 -2.84 -10.22
C THR A 106 7.74 -3.58 -11.13
N ASP A 107 6.66 -4.11 -10.57
CA ASP A 107 5.60 -4.81 -11.29
C ASP A 107 4.83 -3.88 -12.23
N ALA A 108 4.51 -2.66 -11.77
CA ALA A 108 3.89 -1.63 -12.61
C ALA A 108 4.75 -1.32 -13.84
N LYS A 109 6.06 -1.12 -13.64
CA LYS A 109 7.01 -0.85 -14.72
C LYS A 109 7.12 -2.01 -15.70
N LYS A 110 7.16 -3.23 -15.19
CA LYS A 110 7.21 -4.43 -16.03
C LYS A 110 5.95 -4.54 -16.90
N LEU A 111 4.77 -4.38 -16.30
CA LEU A 111 3.49 -4.44 -17.02
C LEU A 111 3.39 -3.35 -18.09
N TYR A 112 3.83 -2.12 -17.77
CA TYR A 112 3.84 -1.02 -18.73
C TYR A 112 4.72 -1.32 -19.95
N ASN A 113 5.94 -1.80 -19.74
CA ASN A 113 6.85 -2.17 -20.84
C ASN A 113 6.30 -3.32 -21.71
N GLU A 114 5.56 -4.26 -21.11
CA GLU A 114 4.90 -5.35 -21.85
C GLU A 114 3.74 -4.85 -22.73
N LEU A 115 3.10 -3.73 -22.36
CA LEU A 115 2.01 -3.13 -23.15
C LEU A 115 2.52 -2.24 -24.29
N GLU A 116 3.75 -1.72 -24.20
CA GLU A 116 4.38 -0.93 -25.27
C GLU A 116 5.12 -1.78 -26.33
N ALA A 117 5.44 -3.04 -26.03
CA ALA A 117 6.19 -3.96 -26.89
C ALA A 117 5.32 -4.69 -27.94
#